data_AF-A0A950BKK9-F1
#
_entry.id   AF-A0A950BKK9-F1
#
_cell.length_a   1.000
_cell.length_b   1.000
_cell.length_c   1.000
_cell.angle_alpha   90.00
_cell.angle_beta   90.00
_cell.angle_gamma   90.00
#
_symmetry.space_group_name_H-M   'P 1'
#
loop_
_entity.id
_entity.type
_entity.pdbx_description
1 polymer ?
#
loop_
_entity_poly.entity_id
_entity_poly.type
_entity_poly.pdbx_seq_one_letter_code
_entity_poly.pdbx_strand_id
1 'polypeptide(L)'
;KIFEHAMRLAGVNADESVMVGDRFNRDIAGAHAAGMRAVWVNVRNETAPDGRPADATIVNIGELPAALARLDGVGARGAEK
;
A
#
# COMPACT_ATOMS: atom_id res chain seq x y z
N LYS A 1 -7.41 -2.23 -13.76
CA LYS A 1 -7.67 -3.57 -14.35
C LYS A 1 -7.01 -4.74 -13.61
N ILE A 2 -5.68 -4.83 -13.44
CA ILE A 2 -5.08 -5.99 -12.74
C ILE A 2 -5.41 -6.03 -11.24
N PHE A 3 -5.30 -4.89 -10.54
CA PHE A 3 -5.63 -4.77 -9.13
C PHE A 3 -7.10 -5.07 -8.83
N GLU A 4 -8.02 -4.42 -9.55
CA GLU A 4 -9.46 -4.70 -9.47
C GLU A 4 -9.78 -6.18 -9.73
N HIS A 5 -9.11 -6.81 -10.69
CA HIS A 5 -9.31 -8.22 -10.99
C HIS A 5 -8.82 -9.12 -9.84
N ALA A 6 -7.65 -8.81 -9.26
CA ALA A 6 -7.12 -9.53 -8.11
C ALA A 6 -8.05 -9.41 -6.88
N MET A 7 -8.51 -8.20 -6.57
CA MET A 7 -9.48 -7.96 -5.49
C MET A 7 -10.79 -8.72 -5.72
N ARG A 8 -11.32 -8.72 -6.95
CA ARG A 8 -12.52 -9.48 -7.31
C ARG A 8 -12.34 -10.99 -7.14
N LEU A 9 -11.17 -11.53 -7.48
CA LEU A 9 -10.87 -12.95 -7.27
C LEU A 9 -10.73 -13.30 -5.78
N ALA A 10 -10.18 -12.39 -4.98
CA ALA A 10 -10.03 -12.54 -3.55
C ALA A 10 -11.33 -12.26 -2.77
N GLY A 11 -12.32 -11.61 -3.39
CA GLY A 11 -13.59 -11.27 -2.75
C GLY A 11 -13.49 -10.16 -1.71
N VAL A 12 -12.52 -9.25 -1.85
CA VAL A 12 -12.23 -8.15 -0.92
C VAL A 12 -12.36 -6.79 -1.61
N ASN A 13 -12.59 -5.75 -0.81
CA ASN A 13 -12.59 -4.37 -1.27
C ASN A 13 -11.18 -3.75 -1.18
N ALA A 14 -11.06 -2.51 -1.70
CA ALA A 14 -9.78 -1.82 -1.79
C ALA A 14 -9.24 -1.34 -0.42
N ASP A 15 -10.13 -0.98 0.50
CA ASP A 15 -9.82 -0.64 1.89
C ASP A 15 -9.34 -1.85 2.71
N GLU A 16 -9.83 -3.04 2.35
CA GLU A 16 -9.41 -4.34 2.89
C GLU A 16 -8.12 -4.87 2.26
N SER A 17 -7.52 -4.14 1.32
CA SER A 17 -6.37 -4.59 0.53
C SER A 17 -5.16 -3.66 0.64
N VAL A 18 -3.96 -4.26 0.61
CA VAL A 18 -2.69 -3.54 0.58
C VAL A 18 -1.79 -4.14 -0.51
N MET A 19 -1.30 -3.30 -1.44
CA MET A 19 -0.28 -3.69 -2.40
C MET A 19 1.13 -3.54 -1.80
N VAL A 20 1.99 -4.53 -1.98
CA VAL A 20 3.40 -4.48 -1.54
C VAL A 20 4.30 -4.72 -2.76
N GLY A 21 5.16 -3.77 -3.09
CA GLY A 21 6.03 -3.87 -4.26
C GLY A 21 7.18 -2.87 -4.28
N ASP A 22 8.15 -3.07 -5.17
CA ASP A 22 9.37 -2.28 -5.30
C ASP A 22 9.26 -1.17 -6.37
N ARG A 23 8.35 -1.32 -7.34
CA ARG A 23 8.25 -0.40 -8.48
C ARG A 23 7.22 0.68 -8.21
N PHE A 24 7.68 1.87 -7.86
CA PHE A 24 6.80 2.99 -7.50
C PHE A 24 5.64 3.23 -8.49
N ASN A 25 5.94 3.39 -9.78
CA ASN A 25 4.92 3.71 -10.79
C ASN A 25 3.94 2.57 -11.08
N ARG A 26 4.32 1.31 -10.84
CA ARG A 26 3.47 0.14 -11.16
C ARG A 26 2.71 -0.34 -9.93
N ASP A 27 3.40 -0.44 -8.80
CA ASP A 27 2.89 -1.04 -7.59
C ASP A 27 2.18 0.01 -6.74
N ILE A 28 2.82 1.16 -6.50
CA ILE A 28 2.29 2.20 -5.61
C ILE A 28 1.25 3.02 -6.34
N ALA A 29 1.63 3.68 -7.44
CA ALA A 29 0.70 4.50 -8.20
C ALA A 29 -0.45 3.67 -8.80
N GLY A 30 -0.18 2.41 -9.17
CA GLY A 30 -1.20 1.49 -9.68
C GLY A 30 -2.20 1.06 -8.60
N ALA A 31 -1.74 0.77 -7.38
CA ALA A 31 -2.60 0.45 -6.25
C ALA A 31 -3.45 1.65 -5.83
N HIS A 32 -2.85 2.85 -5.72
CA HIS A 32 -3.57 4.09 -5.42
C HIS A 32 -4.65 4.39 -6.46
N ALA A 33 -4.35 4.22 -7.75
CA ALA A 33 -5.34 4.38 -8.82
C ALA A 33 -6.50 3.37 -8.73
N ALA A 34 -6.28 2.21 -8.08
CA ALA A 34 -7.31 1.22 -7.81
C ALA A 34 -7.99 1.40 -6.43
N GLY A 35 -7.66 2.46 -5.69
CA GLY A 35 -8.19 2.76 -4.36
C GLY A 35 -7.59 1.94 -3.21
N MET A 36 -6.53 1.18 -3.46
CA MET A 36 -5.85 0.36 -2.46
C MET A 36 -4.78 1.16 -1.70
N ARG A 37 -4.49 0.74 -0.47
CA ARG A 37 -3.26 1.16 0.23
C ARG A 37 -2.03 0.49 -0.38
N ALA A 38 -0.86 1.08 -0.23
CA ALA A 38 0.39 0.57 -0.81
C ALA A 38 1.61 0.74 0.11
N VAL A 39 2.42 -0.32 0.21
CA VAL A 39 3.72 -0.35 0.88
C VAL A 39 4.84 -0.43 -0.16
N TRP A 40 5.74 0.55 -0.14
CA TRP A 40 6.89 0.59 -1.03
C TRP A 40 8.10 -0.10 -0.42
N VAL A 41 8.59 -1.15 -1.09
CA VAL A 41 9.85 -1.82 -0.75
C VAL A 41 11.00 -1.08 -1.41
N ASN A 42 11.53 -0.08 -0.72
CA ASN A 42 12.55 0.83 -1.23
C ASN A 42 13.95 0.48 -0.68
N VAL A 43 14.49 -0.65 -1.13
CA VAL A 43 15.82 -1.15 -0.72
C VAL A 43 16.93 -0.13 -1.02
N ARG A 44 16.73 0.71 -2.04
CA ARG A 44 17.72 1.66 -2.56
C ARG A 44 17.58 3.08 -2.00
N ASN A 45 16.63 3.32 -1.09
CA ASN A 45 16.31 4.64 -0.57
C ASN A 45 16.12 5.69 -1.68
N GLU A 46 15.43 5.28 -2.75
CA GLU A 46 15.06 6.13 -3.88
C GLU A 46 14.08 7.22 -3.44
N THR A 47 14.09 8.35 -4.14
CA THR A 47 13.06 9.38 -3.96
C THR A 47 11.82 9.00 -4.74
N ALA A 48 10.65 9.15 -4.11
CA ALA A 48 9.38 8.89 -4.79
C ALA A 48 9.19 9.85 -5.99
N PRO A 49 8.84 9.34 -7.18
CA PRO A 49 8.47 10.16 -8.32
C PRO A 49 7.36 11.16 -7.98
N ASP A 50 7.50 12.39 -8.46
CA ASP A 50 6.54 13.49 -8.30
C ASP A 50 6.18 13.84 -6.84
N GLY A 51 7.01 13.43 -5.87
CA GLY A 51 6.74 13.67 -4.45
C GLY A 51 5.49 12.96 -3.89
N ARG A 52 4.94 11.99 -4.62
CA ARG A 52 3.78 11.22 -4.13
C ARG A 52 4.24 10.25 -3.04
N PRO A 53 3.62 10.23 -1.85
CA PRO A 53 4.00 9.27 -0.81
C PRO A 53 3.34 7.91 -1.06
N ALA A 54 4.02 6.83 -0.67
CA ALA A 54 3.36 5.55 -0.37
C ALA A 54 2.74 5.62 1.04
N ASP A 55 1.79 4.72 1.35
CA ASP A 55 1.19 4.66 2.69
C ASP A 55 2.19 4.19 3.74
N ALA A 56 3.13 3.33 3.34
CA ALA A 56 4.34 3.03 4.11
C ALA A 56 5.52 2.77 3.18
N THR A 57 6.74 2.93 3.69
CA THR A 57 7.98 2.56 3.00
C THR A 57 8.81 1.69 3.95
N ILE A 58 9.35 0.59 3.41
CA ILE A 58 10.21 -0.36 4.10
C ILE A 58 11.45 -0.62 3.25
N VAL A 59 12.58 -0.95 3.87
CA VAL A 59 13.83 -1.24 3.13
C VAL A 59 14.11 -2.74 2.98
N ASN A 60 13.33 -3.58 3.67
CA ASN A 60 13.34 -5.03 3.53
C ASN A 60 11.98 -5.63 3.93
N ILE A 61 11.70 -6.85 3.48
CA ILE A 61 10.40 -7.50 3.70
C ILE A 61 10.13 -7.88 5.17
N GLY A 62 11.17 -7.97 6.00
CA GLY A 62 11.04 -8.29 7.43
C GLY A 62 10.32 -7.18 8.23
N GLU A 63 10.29 -5.96 7.71
CA GLU A 63 9.59 -4.82 8.31
C GLU A 63 8.09 -4.80 8.00
N LEU A 64 7.63 -5.62 7.04
CA LEU A 64 6.25 -5.60 6.57
C LEU A 64 5.21 -5.81 7.69
N PRO A 65 5.37 -6.77 8.63
CA PRO A 65 4.40 -6.93 9.72
C PRO A 65 4.21 -5.66 10.56
N ALA A 66 5.30 -4.96 10.87
CA ALA A 66 5.24 -3.71 11.62
C ALA A 66 4.63 -2.57 10.78
N ALA A 67 4.87 -2.54 9.47
CA ALA A 67 4.25 -1.58 8.57
C ALA A 67 2.72 -1.77 8.49
N LEU A 68 2.25 -3.01 8.33
CA LEU A 68 0.82 -3.33 8.28
C LEU A 68 0.13 -2.98 9.61
N ALA A 69 0.72 -3.32 10.76
CA ALA A 69 0.18 -2.96 12.06
C ALA A 69 -0.02 -1.45 12.24
N ARG A 70 0.89 -0.62 11.70
CA ARG A 70 0.74 0.84 11.71
C ARG A 70 -0.40 1.30 10.80
N LEU A 71 -0.56 0.68 9.63
CA LEU A 71 -1.63 1.03 8.69
C LEU A 71 -3.02 0.72 9.25
N ASP A 72 -3.16 -0.38 9.99
CA ASP A 72 -4.44 -0.75 10.61
C ASP A 72 -4.79 0.17 11.79
N GLY A 73 -3.78 0.64 12.53
CA GLY A 73 -3.95 1.62 13.61
C GLY A 73 -4.36 3.03 13.15
N VAL A 74 -4.27 3.34 11.86
CA VAL A 74 -4.71 4.63 11.30
C VAL A 74 -6.22 4.64 11.03
N GLY A 75 -6.83 3.48 10.75
CA GLY A 75 -8.28 3.34 10.50
C GLY A 75 -9.17 3.52 11.74
N ALA A 76 -8.61 3.33 12.95
CA ALA A 76 -9.38 3.42 14.20
C ALA A 76 -9.67 4.86 14.68
N ARG A 77 -9.06 5.89 14.09
CA ARG A 77 -9.25 7.30 14.49
C ARG A 77 -10.41 8.02 13.79
N GLY A 78 -11.18 7.33 12.95
CA GLY A 78 -12.33 7.90 12.22
C GLY A 78 -13.71 7.39 12.65
N ALA A 79 -13.78 6.54 13.68
CA ALA A 79 -15.02 5.94 14.16
C ALA A 79 -15.31 6.32 15.62
N GLU A 80 -15.27 7.61 15.94
CA GLU A 80 -15.91 8.14 17.14
C GLU A 80 -16.99 9.14 16.69
N LYS A 81 -18.23 8.83 17.09
CA LYS A 81 -19.39 9.71 16.98
C LYS A 81 -19.29 10.84 17.99
#